data_AF-A0A8J5I354-F1
#
_entry.id   AF-A0A8J5I354-F1
#
_cell.length_a   1.000
_cell.length_b   1.000
_cell.length_c   1.000
_cell.angle_alpha   90.00
_cell.angle_beta   90.00
_cell.angle_gamma   90.00
#
_symmetry.space_group_name_H-M   'P 1'
#
loop_
_entity.id
_entity.type
_entity.pdbx_description
1 polymer ?
#
loop_
_entity_poly.entity_id
_entity_poly.type
_entity_poly.pdbx_seq_one_letter_code
_entity_poly.pdbx_strand_id
1 'polypeptide(L)'
;MKIDGWTVLPDNVDPDIVESSTADKMYDGYYGPSKFLLVASKSPIELFYYFLLKSFWREVATHTNLYWQHPLEARLQKAEEKKAKITYRPPRSRAKLPCRTRISGG
;
A
#
# COMPACT_ATOMS: atom_id res chain seq x y z
N MET A 1 -26.12 24.10 -5.74
CA MET A 1 -26.60 22.79 -5.27
C MET A 1 -25.48 21.79 -5.57
N LYS A 2 -24.84 21.22 -4.54
CA LYS A 2 -23.69 20.30 -4.70
C LYS A 2 -24.21 18.91 -5.04
N ILE A 3 -23.75 18.32 -6.14
CA ILE A 3 -24.18 16.97 -6.56
C ILE A 3 -23.15 15.91 -6.14
N ASP A 4 -21.85 16.25 -6.08
CA ASP A 4 -20.81 15.35 -5.56
C ASP A 4 -19.90 16.15 -4.63
N GLY A 5 -19.52 15.58 -3.48
CA GLY A 5 -18.92 16.26 -2.33
C GLY A 5 -17.55 16.93 -2.52
N TRP A 6 -17.10 17.20 -3.74
CA TRP A 6 -15.84 17.87 -4.05
C TRP A 6 -16.10 19.30 -4.55
N THR A 7 -15.60 20.29 -3.80
CA THR A 7 -15.52 21.67 -4.29
C THR A 7 -14.29 21.81 -5.17
N VAL A 8 -14.46 21.67 -6.48
CA VAL A 8 -13.43 22.04 -7.45
C VAL A 8 -13.30 23.57 -7.41
N LEU A 9 -12.11 24.06 -7.08
CA LEU A 9 -11.79 25.48 -7.19
C LEU A 9 -11.96 25.91 -8.66
N PRO A 10 -12.51 27.09 -8.97
CA PRO A 10 -12.70 27.52 -10.36
C PRO A 10 -11.37 27.58 -11.15
N ASP A 11 -10.24 27.68 -10.47
CA ASP A 11 -8.89 27.66 -11.07
C ASP A 11 -8.39 26.24 -11.42
N ASN A 12 -9.13 25.19 -11.04
CA ASN A 12 -8.84 23.79 -11.37
C ASN A 12 -9.78 23.24 -12.45
N VAL A 13 -10.47 24.12 -13.19
CA VAL A 13 -11.07 23.71 -14.47
C VAL A 13 -9.90 23.44 -15.39
N ASP A 14 -9.65 22.16 -15.69
CA ASP A 14 -8.62 21.77 -16.65
C ASP A 14 -8.80 22.63 -17.91
N PRO A 15 -7.78 23.41 -18.33
CA PRO A 15 -7.92 24.16 -19.56
C PRO A 15 -8.22 23.15 -20.66
N ASP A 16 -9.20 23.47 -21.52
CA ASP A 16 -9.42 22.73 -22.75
C ASP A 16 -8.03 22.55 -23.39
N ILE A 17 -7.58 21.29 -23.50
CA ILE A 17 -6.29 20.98 -24.08
C ILE A 17 -6.43 21.32 -25.55
N VAL A 18 -6.15 22.58 -25.90
CA VAL A 18 -6.09 23.02 -27.28
C VAL A 18 -4.92 22.26 -27.87
N GLU A 19 -5.21 21.25 -28.69
CA GLU A 19 -4.21 20.58 -29.54
C GLU A 19 -3.65 21.62 -30.51
N SER A 20 -2.70 22.41 -30.03
CA SER A 20 -2.00 23.39 -30.84
C SER A 20 -0.99 22.64 -31.71
N SER A 21 -0.99 22.92 -33.01
CA SER A 21 -0.06 22.30 -33.98
C SER A 21 1.42 22.53 -33.66
N THR A 22 1.72 23.41 -32.71
CA THR A 22 3.07 23.75 -32.25
C THR A 22 3.54 22.80 -31.14
N ALA A 23 2.65 22.42 -30.21
CA ALA A 23 2.94 21.40 -29.20
C ALA A 23 3.16 20.02 -29.85
N ASP A 24 2.42 19.74 -30.93
CA ASP A 24 2.50 18.50 -31.69
C ASP A 24 3.87 18.30 -32.39
N LYS A 25 4.61 19.40 -32.62
CA LYS A 25 5.97 19.39 -33.20
C LYS A 25 7.09 19.48 -32.16
N MET A 26 6.76 19.65 -30.88
CA MET A 26 7.76 19.87 -29.82
C MET A 26 8.71 18.67 -29.65
N TYR A 27 8.23 17.47 -29.96
CA TYR A 27 8.99 16.23 -29.86
C TYR A 27 9.40 15.67 -31.23
N ASP A 28 9.34 16.48 -32.29
CA ASP A 28 9.76 16.10 -33.63
C ASP A 28 11.29 16.26 -33.79
N GLY A 29 11.93 15.39 -34.57
CA GLY A 29 13.38 15.37 -34.79
C GLY A 29 14.17 14.37 -33.94
N TYR A 30 15.45 14.67 -33.66
CA TYR A 30 16.39 13.74 -32.99
C TYR A 30 16.07 13.52 -31.50
N TYR A 31 15.42 14.50 -30.86
CA TYR A 31 15.08 14.48 -29.44
C TYR A 31 13.59 14.23 -29.25
N GLY A 32 13.14 13.03 -29.62
CA GLY A 32 11.75 12.62 -29.55
C GLY A 32 11.57 11.20 -29.06
N PRO A 33 10.35 10.81 -28.64
CA PRO A 33 10.03 9.45 -28.31
C PRO A 33 10.27 8.52 -29.51
N SER A 34 10.71 7.30 -29.23
CA SER A 34 10.91 6.31 -30.29
C SER A 34 9.60 6.03 -31.02
N LYS A 35 9.68 5.64 -32.30
CA LYS A 35 8.49 5.26 -33.09
C LYS A 35 7.66 4.17 -32.39
N PHE A 36 8.30 3.27 -31.65
CA PHE A 36 7.61 2.23 -30.88
C PHE A 36 6.87 2.79 -29.67
N LEU A 37 7.45 3.78 -28.97
CA LEU A 37 6.80 4.46 -27.87
C LEU A 37 5.59 5.25 -28.36
N LEU A 38 5.70 5.94 -29.51
CA LEU A 38 4.58 6.67 -30.13
C LEU A 38 3.40 5.77 -30.52
N VAL A 39 3.67 4.52 -30.90
CA VAL A 39 2.60 3.54 -31.15
C VAL A 39 1.96 3.11 -29.84
N ALA A 40 2.77 2.79 -28.83
CA ALA A 40 2.29 2.36 -27.52
C ALA A 40 1.56 3.50 -26.74
N SER A 41 1.90 4.77 -26.98
CA SER A 41 1.27 5.92 -26.31
C SER A 41 -0.18 6.12 -26.72
N LYS A 42 -0.64 5.51 -27.82
CA LYS A 42 -2.06 5.54 -28.23
C LYS A 42 -2.98 4.85 -27.22
N SER A 43 -2.42 3.95 -26.41
CA SER A 43 -3.14 3.23 -25.39
C SER A 43 -2.42 3.38 -24.05
N PRO A 44 -3.05 3.97 -23.02
CA PRO A 44 -2.38 4.22 -21.74
C PRO A 44 -1.85 2.92 -21.10
N ILE A 45 -2.51 1.78 -21.36
CA ILE A 45 -2.07 0.47 -20.86
C ILE A 45 -0.88 -0.10 -21.65
N GLU A 46 -0.80 0.16 -22.96
CA GLU A 46 0.35 -0.26 -23.77
C GLU A 46 1.59 0.56 -23.42
N LEU A 47 1.43 1.87 -23.19
CA LEU A 47 2.49 2.73 -22.68
C LEU A 47 2.99 2.25 -21.32
N PHE A 48 2.09 1.85 -20.43
CA PHE A 48 2.46 1.26 -19.15
C PHE A 48 3.32 0.00 -19.33
N TYR A 49 2.91 -0.92 -20.21
CA TYR A 49 3.69 -2.14 -20.48
C TYR A 49 4.96 -1.93 -21.30
N TYR A 50 5.07 -0.82 -22.03
CA TYR A 50 6.30 -0.42 -22.71
C TYR A 50 7.42 -0.12 -21.70
N PHE A 51 7.09 0.59 -20.61
CA PHE A 51 8.04 0.86 -19.52
C PHE A 51 8.19 -0.31 -18.55
N LEU A 52 7.10 -1.00 -18.25
CA LEU A 52 7.05 -2.09 -17.28
C LEU A 52 6.67 -3.37 -17.99
N LEU A 53 7.69 -4.07 -18.50
CA LEU A 53 7.49 -5.29 -19.27
C LEU A 53 6.64 -6.31 -18.49
N LYS A 54 5.79 -7.04 -19.21
CA LYS A 54 4.96 -8.10 -18.61
C LYS A 54 5.79 -9.20 -17.92
N SER A 55 7.01 -9.44 -18.36
CA SER A 55 7.95 -10.39 -17.72
C SER A 55 8.32 -9.97 -16.30
N PHE A 56 8.59 -8.68 -16.08
CA PHE A 56 8.89 -8.14 -14.75
C PHE A 56 7.76 -8.46 -13.76
N TRP A 57 6.51 -8.25 -14.17
CA TRP A 57 5.36 -8.55 -13.32
C TRP A 57 5.19 -10.04 -13.01
N ARG A 58 5.57 -10.94 -13.93
CA ARG A 58 5.59 -12.39 -13.68
C ARG A 58 6.64 -12.76 -12.63
N GLU A 59 7.80 -12.12 -12.68
CA GLU A 59 8.85 -12.31 -11.67
C GLU A 59 8.41 -11.77 -10.32
N VAL A 60 7.83 -10.56 -10.26
CA VAL A 60 7.26 -9.99 -9.03
C VAL A 60 6.21 -10.93 -8.45
N ALA A 61 5.29 -11.46 -9.26
CA ALA A 61 4.27 -12.42 -8.81
C ALA A 61 4.91 -13.70 -8.26
N THR A 62 5.92 -14.24 -8.93
CA THR A 62 6.64 -15.44 -8.47
C THR A 62 7.31 -15.20 -7.12
N HIS A 63 8.07 -14.11 -7.00
CA HIS A 63 8.80 -13.79 -5.77
C HIS A 63 7.87 -13.43 -4.61
N THR A 64 6.77 -12.71 -4.87
CA THR A 64 5.77 -12.40 -3.84
C THR A 64 5.04 -13.65 -3.36
N ASN A 65 4.73 -14.59 -4.26
CA ASN A 65 4.15 -15.88 -3.90
C ASN A 65 5.14 -16.74 -3.09
N LEU A 66 6.42 -16.78 -3.48
CA LEU A 66 7.47 -17.46 -2.71
C LEU A 66 7.64 -16.81 -1.33
N TYR A 67 7.65 -15.48 -1.27
CA TYR A 67 7.65 -14.73 -0.02
C TYR A 67 6.38 -14.97 0.79
N TRP A 68 5.24 -15.32 0.20
CA TRP A 68 4.05 -15.68 0.98
C TRP A 68 4.15 -17.09 1.56
N GLN A 69 4.69 -18.03 0.80
CA GLN A 69 4.85 -19.43 1.21
C GLN A 69 5.88 -19.62 2.34
N HIS A 70 6.97 -18.86 2.36
CA HIS A 70 8.07 -19.08 3.31
C HIS A 70 7.85 -18.61 4.77
N PRO A 71 7.20 -17.47 5.04
CA PRO A 71 7.07 -16.89 6.37
C PRO A 71 5.70 -17.11 7.01
N LEU A 72 4.69 -17.65 6.33
CA LEU A 72 3.36 -17.83 6.93
C LEU A 72 3.41 -18.82 8.09
N GLU A 73 3.96 -20.01 7.87
CA GLU A 73 4.12 -21.07 8.85
C GLU A 73 5.02 -20.64 10.01
N ALA A 74 6.13 -19.97 9.71
CA ALA A 74 7.03 -19.43 10.73
C ALA A 74 6.37 -18.31 11.57
N ARG A 75 5.50 -17.49 10.95
CA ARG A 75 4.72 -16.45 11.65
C ARG A 75 3.58 -17.05 12.47
N LEU A 76 2.94 -18.11 11.97
CA LEU A 76 1.91 -18.88 12.67
C LEU A 76 2.50 -19.51 13.94
N GLN A 77 3.60 -20.24 13.82
CA GLN A 77 4.31 -20.84 14.96
C GLN A 77 4.69 -19.77 16.01
N LYS A 78 5.27 -18.65 15.59
CA LYS A 78 5.57 -17.53 16.51
C LYS A 78 4.33 -16.95 17.19
N ALA A 79 3.18 -16.92 16.52
CA ALA A 79 1.93 -16.45 17.10
C ALA A 79 1.36 -17.44 18.11
N GLU A 80 1.44 -18.75 17.83
CA GLU A 80 1.05 -19.82 18.75
C GLU A 80 1.95 -19.84 20.00
N GLU A 81 3.26 -19.74 19.84
CA GLU A 81 4.21 -19.64 20.96
C GLU A 81 3.93 -18.41 21.83
N LYS A 82 3.61 -17.26 21.23
CA LYS A 82 3.21 -16.05 21.96
C LYS A 82 1.92 -16.29 22.74
N LYS A 83 0.91 -16.92 22.13
CA LYS A 83 -0.34 -17.28 22.82
C LYS A 83 -0.07 -18.23 23.99
N ALA A 84 0.75 -19.27 23.79
CA ALA A 84 1.12 -20.22 24.83
C ALA A 84 1.79 -19.52 26.03
N LYS A 85 2.73 -18.60 25.78
CA LYS A 85 3.37 -17.78 26.83
C LYS A 85 2.40 -16.87 27.59
N ILE A 86 1.37 -16.35 26.91
CA ILE A 86 0.32 -15.53 27.53
C ILE A 86 -0.58 -16.40 28.40
N THR A 87 -0.98 -17.58 27.94
CA THR A 87 -1.86 -18.51 28.65
C THR A 87 -1.18 -19.13 29.88
N TYR A 88 0.13 -19.39 29.81
CA TYR A 88 0.91 -19.91 30.95
C TYR A 88 1.20 -18.87 32.03
N ARG A 89 0.75 -17.61 31.89
CA ARG A 89 0.95 -16.61 32.92
C ARG A 89 0.18 -17.06 34.17
N PRO A 90 0.86 -17.42 35.28
CA PRO A 90 0.15 -17.82 36.48
C PRO A 90 -0.75 -16.67 36.91
N PRO A 91 -1.99 -16.96 37.36
CA PRO A 91 -2.86 -15.91 37.88
C PRO A 91 -2.06 -15.16 38.93
N ARG A 92 -1.96 -13.84 38.78
CA ARG A 92 -1.30 -12.96 39.75
C ARG A 92 -1.93 -13.31 41.09
N SER A 93 -1.18 -13.97 41.97
CA SER A 93 -1.71 -14.32 43.27
C SER A 93 -2.17 -13.02 43.88
N ARG A 94 -3.46 -12.96 44.24
CA ARG A 94 -4.04 -11.83 44.95
C ARG A 94 -3.36 -11.87 46.31
N ALA A 95 -2.17 -11.27 46.40
CA ALA A 95 -1.39 -11.19 47.62
C ALA A 95 -2.36 -10.72 48.71
N LYS A 96 -2.50 -11.55 49.73
CA LYS A 96 -3.46 -11.37 50.82
C LYS A 96 -3.36 -9.93 51.29
N LEU A 97 -4.39 -9.13 51.02
CA LEU A 97 -4.52 -7.83 51.66
C LEU A 97 -4.50 -8.13 53.17
N PRO A 98 -3.53 -7.60 53.93
CA PRO A 98 -3.49 -7.88 55.36
C PRO A 98 -4.82 -7.44 55.97
N CYS A 99 -5.51 -8.38 56.62
CA CYS A 99 -6.70 -8.07 57.39
C CYS A 99 -6.35 -6.95 58.36
N ARG A 100 -6.97 -5.78 58.16
CA ARG A 100 -6.83 -4.61 59.00
C ARG A 100 -7.21 -5.01 60.43
N THR A 101 -6.23 -5.19 61.31
CA THR A 101 -6.46 -5.36 62.74
C THR A 101 -7.12 -4.09 63.26
N ARG A 102 -8.38 -4.20 63.69
CA ARG A 102 -9.10 -3.14 64.37
C ARG A 102 -8.52 -3.05 65.78
N ILE A 103 -7.69 -2.04 66.01
CA ILE A 103 -7.15 -1.72 67.34
C ILE A 103 -8.35 -1.32 68.22
N SER A 104 -8.65 -2.12 69.24
CA SER A 104 -9.55 -1.74 70.34
C SER A 104 -8.76 -0.84 71.29
N GLY A 105 -9.06 0.45 71.28
CA GLY A 105 -8.65 1.37 72.34
C GLY A 105 -9.70 1.33 73.45
N GLY A 106 -9.28 0.92 74.65
CA GLY A 106 -9.97 1.22 75.91
C GLY A 106 -9.59 2.58 76.45
#